data_AF-A0A8J7XPM6-F1
#
_entry.id   AF-A0A8J7XPM6-F1
#
_cell.length_a   1.000
_cell.length_b   1.000
_cell.length_c   1.000
_cell.angle_alpha   90.00
_cell.angle_beta   90.00
_cell.angle_gamma   90.00
#
_symmetry.space_group_name_H-M   'P 1'
#
loop_
_entity.id
_entity.type
_entity.pdbx_description
1 polymer ?
#
loop_
_entity_poly.entity_id
_entity_poly.type
_entity_poly.pdbx_seq_one_letter_code
_entity_poly.pdbx_strand_id
1 'polypeptide(L)' 'MKKCIMCGRTLTNPESIARGMGPVCYSKYVHESHIKPGVSKSRQQTLY' A
#
# COMPACT_ATOMS: atom_id res chain seq x y z
N MET A 1 8.76 8.61 17.00
CA MET A 1 7.89 7.58 16.38
C MET A 1 7.75 7.88 14.89
N LYS A 2 8.06 6.94 14.01
CA LYS A 2 7.80 7.10 12.56
C LYS A 2 6.49 6.39 12.21
N LYS A 3 5.63 7.09 11.47
CA LYS A 3 4.32 6.61 11.03
C LYS A 3 4.24 6.63 9.51
N CYS A 4 3.43 5.74 8.94
CA CYS A 4 3.14 5.73 7.52
C CYS A 4 2.42 7.02 7.12
N ILE A 5 2.91 7.72 6.10
CA ILE A 5 2.27 8.95 5.59
C ILE A 5 0.87 8.69 4.99
N MET A 6 0.61 7.48 4.49
CA MET A 6 -0.66 7.15 3.81
C MET A 6 -1.75 6.67 4.77
N CYS A 7 -1.39 5.99 5.86
CA CYS A 7 -2.37 5.33 6.74
C CYS A 7 -2.15 5.57 8.23
N GLY A 8 -1.13 6.35 8.61
CA GLY A 8 -0.84 6.71 10.00
C GLY A 8 -0.33 5.58 10.89
N ARG A 9 -0.22 4.34 10.40
CA ARG A 9 0.27 3.20 11.19
C ARG A 9 1.73 3.38 11.61
N THR A 10 2.05 2.97 12.83
CA THR A 10 3.42 2.97 13.33
C THR A 10 4.30 2.03 12.49
N LEU A 11 5.45 2.55 12.06
CA LEU A 11 6.42 1.80 11.31
C LEU A 11 7.47 1.25 12.27
N THR A 12 7.66 -0.06 12.23
CA THR A 12 8.67 -0.78 13.04
C THR A 12 9.87 -1.19 12.19
N ASN A 13 9.66 -1.48 10.90
CA ASN A 13 10.74 -1.90 10.00
C ASN A 13 11.58 -0.70 9.53
N PRO A 14 12.92 -0.78 9.58
CA PRO A 14 13.81 0.32 9.22
C PRO A 14 13.66 0.76 7.75
N GLU A 15 13.44 -0.17 6.82
CA GLU A 15 13.16 0.18 5.42
C GLU A 15 11.87 1.01 5.27
N SER A 16 10.79 0.59 5.93
CA SER A 16 9.54 1.34 5.90
C SER A 16 9.71 2.74 6.51
N ILE A 17 10.48 2.83 7.59
CA ILE A 17 10.85 4.08 8.28
C ILE A 17 11.66 5.01 7.38
N ALA A 18 12.58 4.45 6.57
CA ALA A 18 13.37 5.21 5.59
C ALA A 18 12.49 5.79 4.48
N ARG A 19 11.52 5.00 3.99
CA ARG A 19 10.55 5.43 2.96
C ARG A 19 9.41 6.30 3.50
N GLY A 20 9.25 6.38 4.83
CA GLY A 20 8.09 7.02 5.47
C GLY A 20 6.75 6.34 5.18
N MET A 21 6.77 5.15 4.61
CA MET A 21 5.59 4.46 4.11
C MET A 21 5.66 2.98 4.49
N GLY A 22 4.54 2.45 5.01
CA GLY A 22 4.43 1.04 5.33
C GLY A 22 4.45 0.16 4.08
N PRO A 23 4.83 -1.12 4.19
CA PRO A 23 5.04 -2.01 3.05
C PRO A 23 3.76 -2.21 2.22
N VAL A 24 2.59 -2.26 2.88
CA VAL A 24 1.28 -2.37 2.22
C VAL A 24 0.95 -1.11 1.40
N CYS A 25 1.18 0.06 1.97
CA CYS A 25 0.93 1.34 1.29
C CYS A 25 1.92 1.55 0.15
N TYR A 26 3.19 1.18 0.36
CA TYR A 26 4.23 1.24 -0.65
C TYR A 26 3.93 0.30 -1.82
N SER A 27 3.52 -0.94 -1.55
CA SER A 27 3.08 -1.88 -2.59
C SER A 27 1.93 -1.29 -3.41
N LYS A 28 0.89 -0.73 -2.77
CA LYS A 28 -0.21 -0.06 -3.50
C LYS A 28 0.28 1.11 -4.37
N TYR A 29 1.14 1.96 -3.82
CA TYR A 29 1.68 3.12 -4.53
C TYR A 29 2.53 2.72 -5.76
N VAL A 30 3.42 1.74 -5.60
CA VAL A 30 4.27 1.24 -6.69
C VAL A 30 3.46 0.48 -7.74
N HIS A 31 2.48 -0.33 -7.34
CA HIS A 31 1.61 -1.01 -8.29
C HIS A 31 0.78 -0.01 -9.10
N GLU A 32 0.26 1.05 -8.48
CA GLU A 32 -0.51 2.08 -9.19
C GLU A 32 0.35 2.84 -10.22
N SER A 33 1.65 2.99 -9.95
CA SER A 33 2.61 3.67 -10.84
C SER A 33 2.92 2.90 -12.13
N HIS A 34 2.60 1.60 -12.20
CA HIS A 34 2.81 0.74 -13.39
C HIS A 34 1.51 0.21 -14.01
N ILE A 35 0.35 0.62 -13.52
CA ILE A 35 -0.95 0.18 -14.04
C ILE A 35 -1.37 1.13 -15.17
N LYS A 36 -1.34 0.63 -16.41
CA LYS A 36 -2.16 1.15 -17.52
C LYS A 36 -3.59 1.37 -16.99
N PRO A 37 -4.26 2.49 -17.31
CA PRO A 37 -5.60 2.78 -16.78
C PRO A 37 -6.56 1.64 -17.17
N GLY A 38 -6.96 0.78 -16.22
CA GLY A 38 -7.90 -0.31 -16.57
C GLY A 38 -8.02 -1.55 -15.67
N VAL A 39 -7.41 -1.64 -14.48
CA VAL A 39 -7.65 -2.80 -13.60
C VAL A 39 -8.51 -2.41 -12.41
N SER A 40 -9.83 -2.52 -12.61
CA SER A 40 -10.84 -2.56 -11.56
C SER A 40 -10.51 -3.68 -10.59
N LYS A 41 -10.28 -3.37 -9.31
CA LYS A 41 -10.19 -4.37 -8.24
C LYS A 41 -11.52 -5.13 -8.20
N SER A 42 -11.53 -6.35 -8.72
CA SER A 42 -12.62 -7.30 -8.61
C SER A 42 -12.87 -7.55 -7.12
N ARG A 43 -13.91 -6.90 -6.60
CA ARG A 43 -14.62 -7.28 -5.38
C ARG A 43 -14.87 -8.79 -5.47
N GLN A 44 -14.20 -9.57 -4.63
CA GLN A 44 -14.51 -11.00 -4.50
C GLN A 44 -16.00 -11.11 -4.13
N GLN A 45 -16.80 -11.58 -5.07
CA GLN A 45 -18.17 -11.99 -4.85
C GLN A 45 -18.14 -13.52 -4.85
N THR A 46 -17.86 -14.12 -3.69
CA THR A 46 -18.14 -15.53 -3.47
C THR A 46 -19.64 -15.65 -3.20
N LEU A 47 -20.39 -15.99 -4.24
CA LEU A 47 -21.70 -16.62 -4.13
C LEU A 47 -21.45 -18.11 -3.88
N TYR A 48 -21.83 -18.60 -2.71
CA TYR A 48 -22.24 -19.97 -2.45
C TYR A 48 -23.29 -19.95 -1.34
#